data_AF-A0AAN6D4S8-F1
#
_entry.id   AF-A0AAN6D4S8-F1
#
_cell.length_a   1.000
_cell.length_b   1.000
_cell.length_c   1.000
_cell.angle_alpha   90.00
_cell.angle_beta   90.00
_cell.angle_gamma   90.00
#
_symmetry.space_group_name_H-M   'P 1'
#
loop_
_entity.id
_entity.type
_entity.pdbx_description
1 polymer ?
#
loop_
_entity_poly.entity_id
_entity_poly.type
_entity_poly.pdbx_seq_one_letter_code
_entity_poly.pdbx_strand_id
1 'polypeptide(L)'
;MSTVEDLLARKEELVREIADLKQTEKKLDDEIAALDEEVEDDVTKIDEELAHHQYFDELIQNLMTEGIRQVEIDKHRRNDAKRQKRENAMKRSNDEYEELRERLAPAICLENAYRLGGLTAFPVHDPQAGDSDRFLGIRFDIFDPYSFKYTTPHYVILRKNPKNDLWEIFKTTVPKYVPLNTIAYEHLNDDMIRFVGHVRRYLVQLQLKKAIFLKLQEKLESPSGLDHDLDFTKISVNVKDKLEIVLICDLYRVTKAMVTYVDPEVSSASKQIELLLSGLSFNDLDEKFLEVIASVV
;
A
#
# COMPACT_ATOMS: atom_id res chain seq x y z
N MET A 1 -66.85 32.42 19.22
CA MET A 1 -65.86 32.07 20.26
C MET A 1 -65.39 30.60 20.19
N SER A 2 -65.83 29.75 19.25
CA SER A 2 -65.48 28.31 19.29
C SER A 2 -64.25 27.86 18.49
N THR A 3 -63.64 28.69 17.63
CA THR A 3 -62.54 28.23 16.75
C THR A 3 -61.17 28.12 17.41
N VAL A 4 -60.94 28.85 18.50
CA VAL A 4 -59.66 28.83 19.24
C VAL A 4 -59.62 27.68 20.24
N GLU A 5 -60.76 27.37 20.86
CA GLU A 5 -60.89 26.23 21.79
C GLU A 5 -60.72 24.90 21.05
N ASP A 6 -61.28 24.76 19.85
CA ASP A 6 -61.11 23.56 19.01
C ASP A 6 -59.65 23.33 18.59
N LEU A 7 -58.91 24.40 18.28
CA LEU A 7 -57.49 24.33 17.93
C LEU A 7 -56.61 23.97 19.12
N LEU A 8 -56.95 24.45 20.33
CA LEU A 8 -56.25 24.09 21.56
C LEU A 8 -56.48 22.62 21.90
N ALA A 9 -57.71 22.12 21.77
CA ALA A 9 -58.03 20.71 21.96
C ALA A 9 -57.25 19.80 20.98
N ARG A 10 -57.18 20.19 19.70
CA ARG A 10 -56.42 19.42 18.70
C ARG A 10 -54.90 19.43 18.94
N LYS A 11 -54.37 20.54 19.45
CA LYS A 11 -52.95 20.62 19.84
C LYS A 11 -52.64 19.68 21.01
N GLU A 12 -53.51 19.61 22.00
CA GLU A 12 -53.33 18.70 23.14
C GLU A 12 -53.43 17.22 22.75
N GLU A 13 -54.25 16.90 21.75
CA GLU A 13 -54.36 15.56 21.18
C GLU A 13 -53.08 15.13 20.45
N LEU A 14 -52.54 16.00 19.59
CA LEU A 14 -51.29 15.73 18.86
C LEU A 14 -50.07 15.61 19.80
N VAL A 15 -50.04 16.37 20.89
CA VAL A 15 -48.98 16.26 21.90
C VAL A 15 -49.01 14.90 22.61
N ARG A 16 -50.21 14.34 22.85
CA ARG A 16 -50.35 12.97 23.38
C ARG A 16 -49.90 11.92 22.37
N GLU A 17 -50.30 12.05 21.11
CA GLU A 17 -49.91 11.11 20.05
C GLU A 17 -48.39 11.06 19.84
N ILE A 18 -47.71 12.22 19.89
CA ILE A 18 -46.24 12.28 19.82
C ILE A 18 -45.58 11.63 21.04
N ALA A 19 -46.17 11.76 22.24
CA ALA A 19 -45.65 11.13 23.44
C ALA A 19 -45.77 9.59 23.37
N ASP A 20 -46.90 9.09 22.88
CA ASP A 20 -47.12 7.65 22.67
C ASP A 20 -46.16 7.09 21.60
N LEU A 21 -45.96 7.80 20.49
CA LEU A 21 -45.02 7.38 19.44
C LEU A 21 -43.58 7.29 19.96
N LYS A 22 -43.12 8.26 20.75
CA LYS A 22 -41.79 8.22 21.39
C LYS A 22 -41.65 7.08 22.39
N GLN A 23 -42.72 6.71 23.08
CA GLN A 23 -42.70 5.56 23.98
C GLN A 23 -42.62 4.24 23.20
N THR A 24 -43.25 4.17 22.03
CA THR A 24 -43.18 3.01 21.13
C THR A 24 -41.78 2.87 20.51
N GLU A 25 -41.18 3.97 20.07
CA GLU A 25 -39.81 3.99 19.51
C GLU A 25 -38.80 3.47 20.54
N LYS A 26 -38.88 3.97 21.79
CA LYS A 26 -38.02 3.50 22.88
C LYS A 26 -38.19 2.00 23.17
N LYS A 27 -39.44 1.50 23.15
CA LYS A 27 -39.69 0.05 23.34
C LYS A 27 -39.09 -0.79 22.21
N LEU A 28 -39.12 -0.32 20.97
CA LEU A 28 -38.49 -1.02 19.85
C LEU A 28 -36.97 -1.03 19.98
N ASP A 29 -36.36 0.07 20.39
CA ASP A 29 -34.90 0.14 20.60
C ASP A 29 -34.45 -0.79 21.73
N ASP A 30 -35.21 -0.85 22.83
CA ASP A 30 -34.96 -1.80 23.93
C ASP A 30 -35.13 -3.27 23.49
N GLU A 31 -36.08 -3.55 22.58
CA GLU A 31 -36.34 -4.90 22.03
C GLU A 31 -35.28 -5.34 21.02
N ILE A 32 -34.73 -4.40 20.23
CA ILE A 32 -33.59 -4.64 19.32
C ILE A 32 -32.31 -4.92 20.12
N ALA A 33 -32.05 -4.15 21.18
CA ALA A 33 -30.89 -4.37 22.03
C ALA A 33 -30.93 -5.74 22.74
N ALA A 34 -32.11 -6.18 23.20
CA ALA A 34 -32.29 -7.51 23.80
C ALA A 34 -32.09 -8.65 22.79
N LEU A 35 -32.49 -8.45 21.52
CA LEU A 35 -32.27 -9.42 20.45
C LEU A 35 -30.79 -9.55 20.08
N ASP A 36 -30.02 -8.47 20.14
CA ASP A 36 -28.57 -8.51 19.86
C ASP A 36 -27.80 -9.24 20.98
N GLU A 37 -28.22 -9.11 22.25
CA GLU A 37 -27.65 -9.88 23.37
C GLU A 37 -27.99 -11.39 23.31
N GLU A 38 -29.21 -11.77 22.92
CA GLU A 38 -29.57 -13.20 22.75
C GLU A 38 -28.79 -13.87 21.60
N VAL A 39 -28.41 -13.13 20.56
CA VAL A 39 -27.65 -13.66 19.42
C VAL A 39 -26.18 -13.93 19.77
N GLU A 40 -25.56 -13.16 20.66
CA GLU A 40 -24.18 -13.44 21.11
C GLU A 40 -24.08 -14.67 22.03
N ASP A 41 -25.09 -14.90 22.88
CA ASP A 41 -25.16 -16.08 23.78
C ASP A 41 -25.49 -17.39 23.04
N ASP A 42 -26.26 -17.35 21.95
CA ASP A 42 -26.56 -18.54 21.14
C ASP A 42 -25.37 -18.96 20.25
N VAL A 43 -24.60 -18.00 19.72
CA VAL A 43 -23.43 -18.32 18.87
C VAL A 43 -22.30 -18.93 19.69
N THR A 44 -22.15 -18.54 20.97
CA THR A 44 -21.12 -19.09 21.86
C THR A 44 -21.46 -20.49 22.39
N LYS A 45 -22.74 -20.83 22.57
CA LYS A 45 -23.17 -22.19 22.97
C LYS A 45 -23.12 -23.21 21.84
N ILE A 46 -23.37 -22.80 20.60
CA ILE A 46 -23.34 -23.69 19.42
C ILE A 46 -21.93 -24.25 19.17
N ASP A 47 -20.87 -23.51 19.54
CA ASP A 47 -19.48 -23.97 19.35
C ASP A 47 -19.02 -24.97 20.44
N GLU A 48 -19.69 -25.01 21.60
CA GLU A 48 -19.36 -25.94 22.70
C GLU A 48 -20.15 -27.26 22.64
N GLU A 49 -21.38 -27.28 22.11
CA GLU A 49 -22.21 -28.51 22.05
C GLU A 49 -21.96 -29.38 20.80
N LEU A 50 -21.35 -28.86 19.72
CA LEU A 50 -21.01 -29.70 18.55
C LEU A 50 -19.81 -30.63 18.79
N ALA A 51 -19.15 -30.53 19.94
CA ALA A 51 -17.97 -31.33 20.27
C ALA A 51 -18.30 -32.73 20.86
N HIS A 52 -19.55 -33.03 21.28
CA HIS A 52 -19.83 -34.29 21.96
C HIS A 52 -21.10 -35.05 21.51
N HIS A 53 -20.79 -36.12 20.77
CA HIS A 53 -21.34 -37.46 20.90
C HIS A 53 -22.58 -37.88 20.08
N GLN A 54 -22.29 -38.88 19.23
CA GLN A 54 -23.23 -39.82 18.61
C GLN A 54 -23.98 -40.63 19.69
N TYR A 55 -25.20 -41.05 19.34
CA TYR A 55 -26.15 -41.92 20.07
C TYR A 55 -27.16 -41.21 20.98
N PHE A 56 -28.32 -40.84 20.43
CA PHE A 56 -29.59 -40.79 21.17
C PHE A 56 -30.79 -41.11 20.25
N ASP A 57 -31.77 -41.84 20.80
CA ASP A 57 -32.68 -42.82 20.17
C ASP A 57 -33.72 -42.36 19.11
N GLU A 58 -33.94 -43.24 18.12
CA GLU A 58 -35.03 -43.26 17.10
C GLU A 58 -36.47 -43.28 17.69
N LEU A 59 -36.63 -43.50 18.99
CA LEU A 59 -37.95 -43.64 19.63
C LEU A 59 -38.60 -42.31 20.06
N ILE A 60 -37.87 -41.19 20.05
CA ILE A 60 -38.44 -39.84 20.30
C ILE A 60 -38.79 -39.12 18.97
N GLN A 61 -38.30 -39.64 17.84
CA GLN A 61 -38.44 -39.02 16.52
C GLN A 61 -39.89 -39.04 15.97
N ASN A 62 -40.72 -39.98 16.43
CA ASN A 62 -42.11 -40.12 15.98
C ASN A 62 -43.14 -39.36 16.83
N LEU A 63 -42.75 -38.83 18.01
CA LEU A 63 -43.68 -38.10 18.88
C LEU A 63 -43.66 -36.58 18.64
N MET A 64 -42.65 -36.07 17.93
CA MET A 64 -42.43 -34.63 17.70
C MET A 64 -42.83 -34.14 16.29
N THR A 65 -43.32 -35.03 15.41
CA THR A 65 -43.43 -34.72 13.96
C THR A 65 -44.77 -34.13 13.50
N GLU A 66 -45.82 -34.12 14.34
CA GLU A 66 -47.14 -33.63 13.91
C GLU A 66 -47.36 -32.12 14.13
N GLY A 67 -46.63 -31.49 15.07
CA GLY A 67 -46.76 -30.05 15.38
C GLY A 67 -45.77 -29.13 14.63
N ILE A 68 -44.68 -29.68 14.10
CA ILE A 68 -43.56 -28.90 13.54
C ILE A 68 -43.76 -28.57 12.04
N ARG A 69 -44.52 -29.40 11.31
CA ARG A 69 -44.64 -29.28 9.84
C ARG A 69 -45.29 -27.98 9.34
N GLN A 70 -46.13 -27.31 10.12
CA GLN A 70 -46.72 -26.01 9.71
C GLN A 70 -45.81 -24.82 10.03
N VAL A 71 -44.95 -24.92 11.04
CA VAL A 71 -44.00 -23.85 11.43
C VAL A 71 -42.75 -23.86 10.55
N GLU A 72 -42.30 -25.04 10.11
CA GLU A 72 -41.14 -25.18 9.20
C GLU A 72 -41.39 -24.63 7.79
N ILE A 73 -42.59 -24.82 7.23
CA ILE A 73 -42.91 -24.34 5.86
C ILE A 73 -42.90 -22.80 5.79
N ASP A 74 -43.36 -22.12 6.83
CA ASP A 74 -43.35 -20.64 6.89
C ASP A 74 -41.98 -20.07 7.28
N LYS A 75 -41.19 -20.75 8.13
CA LYS A 75 -39.79 -20.38 8.41
C LYS A 75 -38.88 -20.60 7.20
N HIS A 76 -39.03 -21.69 6.45
CA HIS A 76 -38.27 -21.93 5.21
C HIS A 76 -38.61 -20.91 4.12
N ARG A 77 -39.89 -20.57 3.91
CA ARG A 77 -40.29 -19.50 2.97
C ARG A 77 -39.76 -18.11 3.35
N ARG A 78 -39.72 -17.76 4.64
CA ARG A 78 -39.14 -16.50 5.13
C ARG A 78 -37.62 -16.47 5.00
N ASN A 79 -36.94 -17.61 5.21
CA ASN A 79 -35.50 -17.73 5.04
C ASN A 79 -35.08 -17.76 3.57
N ASP A 80 -35.86 -18.38 2.69
CA ASP A 80 -35.64 -18.38 1.24
C ASP A 80 -35.87 -16.99 0.64
N ALA A 81 -36.90 -16.25 1.08
CA ALA A 81 -37.12 -14.87 0.65
C ALA A 81 -36.01 -13.93 1.13
N LYS A 82 -35.50 -14.09 2.37
CA LYS A 82 -34.34 -13.34 2.87
C LYS A 82 -33.06 -13.69 2.13
N ARG A 83 -32.83 -14.97 1.85
CA ARG A 83 -31.68 -15.46 1.07
C ARG A 83 -31.72 -14.94 -0.37
N GLN A 84 -32.87 -15.01 -1.02
CA GLN A 84 -33.07 -14.50 -2.37
C GLN A 84 -32.94 -12.97 -2.44
N LYS A 85 -33.36 -12.24 -1.39
CA LYS A 85 -33.12 -10.79 -1.27
C LYS A 85 -31.63 -10.46 -1.13
N ARG A 86 -30.86 -11.24 -0.35
CA ARG A 86 -29.40 -11.11 -0.22
C ARG A 86 -28.67 -11.45 -1.52
N GLU A 87 -29.05 -12.55 -2.18
CA GLU A 87 -28.50 -12.95 -3.48
C GLU A 87 -28.80 -11.92 -4.57
N ASN A 88 -30.01 -11.36 -4.59
CA ASN A 88 -30.36 -10.28 -5.53
C ASN A 88 -29.64 -8.97 -5.21
N ALA A 89 -29.41 -8.63 -3.93
CA ALA A 89 -28.61 -7.48 -3.55
C ALA A 89 -27.13 -7.65 -3.93
N MET A 90 -26.59 -8.86 -3.75
CA MET A 90 -25.22 -9.20 -4.14
C MET A 90 -25.05 -9.19 -5.67
N LYS A 91 -26.02 -9.73 -6.42
CA LYS A 91 -26.04 -9.63 -7.87
C LYS A 91 -26.11 -8.18 -8.35
N ARG A 92 -27.00 -7.37 -7.78
CA ARG A 92 -27.08 -5.92 -8.12
C ARG A 92 -25.77 -5.18 -7.83
N SER A 93 -25.14 -5.46 -6.68
CA SER A 93 -23.83 -4.89 -6.33
C SER A 93 -22.73 -5.33 -7.31
N ASN A 94 -22.76 -6.60 -7.75
CA ASN A 94 -21.81 -7.13 -8.71
C ASN A 94 -22.03 -6.57 -10.12
N ASP A 95 -23.29 -6.42 -10.54
CA ASP A 95 -23.68 -5.81 -11.81
C ASP A 95 -23.29 -4.32 -11.84
N GLU A 96 -23.50 -3.59 -10.74
CA GLU A 96 -23.07 -2.20 -10.57
C GLU A 96 -21.54 -2.06 -10.59
N TYR A 97 -20.82 -3.01 -9.97
CA TYR A 97 -19.36 -3.06 -10.02
C TYR A 97 -18.83 -3.31 -11.43
N GLU A 98 -19.40 -4.26 -12.17
CA GLU A 98 -18.99 -4.54 -13.55
C GLU A 98 -19.33 -3.36 -14.47
N GLU A 99 -20.49 -2.72 -14.32
CA GLU A 99 -20.83 -1.51 -15.08
C GLU A 99 -19.85 -0.35 -14.78
N LEU A 100 -19.50 -0.16 -13.51
CA LEU A 100 -18.52 0.84 -13.11
C LEU A 100 -17.13 0.51 -13.67
N ARG A 101 -16.74 -0.77 -13.64
CA ARG A 101 -15.47 -1.26 -14.18
C ARG A 101 -15.40 -1.06 -15.68
N GLU A 102 -16.42 -1.42 -16.44
CA GLU A 102 -16.45 -1.21 -17.89
C GLU A 102 -16.40 0.28 -18.24
N ARG A 103 -17.11 1.11 -17.48
CA ARG A 103 -17.11 2.57 -17.67
C ARG A 103 -15.77 3.22 -17.36
N LEU A 104 -15.09 2.80 -16.29
CA LEU A 104 -13.83 3.40 -15.83
C LEU A 104 -12.58 2.75 -16.42
N ALA A 105 -12.66 1.51 -16.91
CA ALA A 105 -11.52 0.76 -17.43
C ALA A 105 -10.73 1.53 -18.50
N PRO A 106 -11.34 2.21 -19.50
CA PRO A 106 -10.58 2.99 -20.46
C PRO A 106 -9.76 4.12 -19.83
N ALA A 107 -10.32 4.82 -18.84
CA ALA A 107 -9.64 5.91 -18.14
C ALA A 107 -8.49 5.39 -17.28
N ILE A 108 -8.68 4.27 -16.58
CA ILE A 108 -7.65 3.61 -15.77
C ILE A 108 -6.50 3.11 -16.67
N CYS A 109 -6.82 2.48 -17.81
CA CYS A 109 -5.83 2.02 -18.78
C CYS A 109 -5.01 3.19 -19.34
N LEU A 110 -5.67 4.31 -19.65
CA LEU A 110 -5.02 5.52 -20.13
C LEU A 110 -4.11 6.14 -19.06
N GLU A 111 -4.55 6.22 -17.81
CA GLU A 111 -3.74 6.68 -16.69
C GLU A 111 -2.50 5.79 -16.50
N ASN A 112 -2.68 4.47 -16.55
CA ASN A 112 -1.57 3.51 -16.46
C ASN A 112 -0.57 3.71 -17.61
N ALA A 113 -1.05 3.97 -18.83
CA ALA A 113 -0.18 4.28 -19.97
C ALA A 113 0.64 5.56 -19.75
N TYR A 114 0.04 6.62 -19.20
CA TYR A 114 0.79 7.83 -18.82
C TYR A 114 1.81 7.56 -17.72
N ARG A 115 1.49 6.70 -16.75
CA ARG A 115 2.39 6.32 -15.65
C ARG A 115 3.60 5.51 -16.10
N LEU A 116 3.55 4.87 -17.27
CA LEU A 116 4.74 4.24 -17.87
C LEU A 116 5.85 5.26 -18.20
N GLY A 117 5.53 6.57 -18.29
CA GLY A 117 6.54 7.61 -18.40
C GLY A 117 7.45 7.74 -17.17
N GLY A 118 7.05 7.17 -16.03
CA GLY A 118 7.82 7.19 -14.77
C GLY A 118 7.71 8.49 -13.99
N LEU A 119 6.94 9.46 -14.49
CA LEU A 119 6.67 10.74 -13.83
C LEU A 119 5.24 11.15 -14.15
N THR A 120 4.42 11.33 -13.11
CA THR A 120 3.04 11.81 -13.27
C THR A 120 2.69 12.81 -12.19
N ALA A 121 1.84 13.77 -12.55
CA ALA A 121 1.22 14.69 -11.61
C ALA A 121 -0.22 14.26 -11.37
N PHE A 122 -0.71 14.44 -10.14
CA PHE A 122 -2.09 14.13 -9.77
C PHE A 122 -2.64 15.18 -8.79
N PRO A 123 -3.93 15.50 -8.88
CA PRO A 123 -4.55 16.42 -7.93
C PRO A 123 -4.63 15.77 -6.55
N VAL A 124 -4.45 16.58 -5.51
CA VAL A 124 -4.57 16.12 -4.12
C VAL A 124 -5.68 16.92 -3.47
N HIS A 125 -6.80 16.26 -3.18
CA HIS A 125 -7.90 16.87 -2.47
C HIS A 125 -7.67 16.73 -0.96
N ASP A 126 -7.55 17.84 -0.25
CA ASP A 126 -7.60 17.84 1.20
C ASP A 126 -9.08 17.94 1.63
N PRO A 127 -9.66 16.90 2.27
CA PRO A 127 -11.06 16.93 2.69
C PRO A 127 -11.35 18.02 3.73
N GLN A 128 -10.33 18.58 4.40
CA GLN A 128 -10.48 19.64 5.40
C GLN A 128 -10.27 21.04 4.82
N ALA A 129 -9.42 21.18 3.80
CA ALA A 129 -9.21 22.45 3.12
C ALA A 129 -10.10 22.49 1.88
N GLY A 130 -11.23 23.21 1.96
CA GLY A 130 -12.25 23.28 0.91
C GLY A 130 -11.81 23.80 -0.48
N ASP A 131 -10.51 24.02 -0.72
CA ASP A 131 -9.94 24.30 -2.05
C ASP A 131 -9.00 23.17 -2.48
N SER A 132 -9.37 22.48 -3.56
CA SER A 132 -8.57 21.45 -4.23
C SER A 132 -7.25 21.96 -4.82
N ASP A 133 -7.15 23.25 -5.10
CA ASP A 133 -6.09 23.81 -5.95
C ASP A 133 -4.80 24.15 -5.18
N ARG A 134 -4.77 23.88 -3.88
CA ARG A 134 -3.61 24.17 -3.02
C ARG A 134 -2.57 23.07 -2.99
N PHE A 135 -2.90 21.86 -3.45
CA PHE A 135 -1.99 20.72 -3.38
C PHE A 135 -1.78 20.07 -4.74
N LEU A 136 -0.52 19.73 -5.02
CA LEU A 136 -0.11 19.01 -6.22
C LEU A 136 0.67 17.78 -5.80
N GLY A 137 0.18 16.61 -6.20
CA GLY A 137 0.89 15.35 -6.04
C GLY A 137 1.78 15.09 -7.25
N ILE A 138 3.02 14.67 -6.98
CA ILE A 138 3.95 14.19 -8.00
C ILE A 138 4.33 12.76 -7.63
N ARG A 139 4.21 11.87 -8.60
CA ARG A 139 4.53 10.45 -8.48
C ARG A 139 5.70 10.10 -9.39
N PHE A 140 6.67 9.41 -8.82
CA PHE A 140 7.86 8.89 -9.49
C PHE A 140 7.77 7.36 -9.52
N ASP A 141 7.53 6.80 -10.70
CA ASP A 141 7.57 5.36 -10.94
C ASP A 141 8.92 4.99 -11.56
N ILE A 142 9.72 4.20 -10.83
CA ILE A 142 11.06 3.80 -11.29
C ILE A 142 11.00 2.34 -11.72
N PHE A 143 11.31 2.09 -12.99
CA PHE A 143 11.45 0.74 -13.52
C PHE A 143 12.80 0.15 -13.10
N ASP A 144 12.76 -1.03 -12.50
CA ASP A 144 13.95 -1.79 -12.18
C ASP A 144 14.31 -2.73 -13.34
N PRO A 145 15.43 -2.48 -14.05
CA PRO A 145 15.82 -3.31 -15.18
C PRO A 145 16.28 -4.71 -14.77
N TYR A 146 16.62 -4.92 -13.49
CA TYR A 146 17.06 -6.22 -13.01
C TYR A 146 15.88 -7.16 -12.72
N SER A 147 14.86 -6.70 -11.98
CA SER A 147 13.65 -7.50 -11.74
C SER A 147 12.57 -7.39 -12.83
N PHE A 148 12.77 -6.54 -13.84
CA PHE A 148 11.80 -6.21 -14.89
C PHE A 148 10.44 -5.75 -14.35
N LYS A 149 10.43 -5.03 -13.22
CA LYS A 149 9.22 -4.56 -12.54
C LYS A 149 9.38 -3.10 -12.13
N TYR A 150 8.25 -2.41 -12.00
CA TYR A 150 8.24 -1.12 -11.34
C TYR A 150 8.45 -1.31 -9.83
N THR A 151 9.36 -0.53 -9.28
CA THR A 151 9.58 -0.43 -7.83
C THR A 151 8.41 0.28 -7.17
N THR A 152 8.37 0.26 -5.84
CA THR A 152 7.39 1.06 -5.08
C THR A 152 7.54 2.54 -5.45
N PRO A 153 6.46 3.21 -5.90
CA PRO A 153 6.53 4.60 -6.34
C PRO A 153 6.90 5.53 -5.19
N HIS A 154 7.68 6.57 -5.51
CA HIS A 154 7.91 7.67 -4.60
C HIS A 154 6.96 8.84 -4.88
N TYR A 155 6.54 9.51 -3.82
CA TYR A 155 5.59 10.62 -3.88
C TYR A 155 6.23 11.88 -3.30
N VAL A 156 5.91 13.01 -3.92
CA VAL A 156 6.15 14.35 -3.38
C VAL A 156 4.82 15.09 -3.46
N ILE A 157 4.31 15.51 -2.31
CA ILE A 157 3.11 16.33 -2.21
C ILE A 157 3.58 17.76 -1.98
N LEU A 158 3.26 18.63 -2.93
CA LEU A 158 3.54 20.04 -2.87
C LEU A 158 2.31 20.78 -2.33
N ARG A 159 2.56 21.84 -1.56
CA ARG A 159 1.54 22.77 -1.10
C ARG A 159 1.89 24.16 -1.60
N LYS A 160 0.88 24.89 -2.08
CA LYS A 160 1.03 26.29 -2.46
C LYS A 160 0.84 27.19 -1.23
N ASN A 161 1.79 28.07 -0.97
CA ASN A 161 1.71 29.01 0.14
C ASN A 161 0.74 30.15 -0.21
N PRO A 162 -0.31 30.40 0.60
CA PRO A 162 -1.35 31.37 0.27
C PRO A 162 -0.88 32.82 0.28
N LYS A 163 0.31 33.11 0.84
CA LYS A 163 0.82 34.50 0.97
C LYS A 163 1.63 34.95 -0.23
N ASN A 164 2.34 34.04 -0.88
CA ASN A 164 3.29 34.35 -1.94
C ASN A 164 3.17 33.45 -3.18
N ASP A 165 2.19 32.54 -3.19
CA ASP A 165 1.93 31.60 -4.27
C ASP A 165 3.10 30.66 -4.63
N LEU A 166 4.10 30.55 -3.75
CA LEU A 166 5.23 29.64 -3.94
C LEU A 166 4.88 28.23 -3.49
N TRP A 167 5.41 27.25 -4.21
CA TRP A 167 5.33 25.83 -3.86
C TRP A 167 6.35 25.48 -2.78
N GLU A 168 5.92 24.67 -1.82
CA GLU A 168 6.78 24.03 -0.83
C GLU A 168 6.49 22.53 -0.75
N ILE A 169 7.48 21.74 -0.35
CA ILE A 169 7.28 20.31 -0.10
C ILE A 169 6.51 20.15 1.20
N PHE A 170 5.30 19.62 1.11
CA PHE A 170 4.46 19.33 2.27
C PHE A 170 4.75 17.95 2.85
N LYS A 171 4.75 16.91 2.00
CA LYS A 171 5.03 15.53 2.39
C LYS A 171 5.81 14.81 1.30
N THR A 172 6.59 13.80 1.67
CA THR A 172 7.31 12.98 0.70
C THR A 172 7.57 11.57 1.21
N THR A 173 7.63 10.61 0.27
CA THR A 173 8.14 9.24 0.52
C THR A 173 9.51 9.01 -0.11
N VAL A 174 10.16 10.07 -0.61
CA VAL A 174 11.53 10.01 -1.13
C VAL A 174 12.50 9.77 0.04
N PRO A 175 13.44 8.81 -0.06
CA PRO A 175 14.36 8.51 1.04
C PRO A 175 15.26 9.70 1.40
N LYS A 176 15.66 9.80 2.68
CA LYS A 176 16.43 10.94 3.21
C LYS A 176 17.82 11.12 2.58
N TYR A 177 18.42 10.06 2.06
CA TYR A 177 19.71 10.10 1.36
C TYR A 177 19.61 10.69 -0.06
N VAL A 178 18.40 10.92 -0.56
CA VAL A 178 18.18 11.70 -1.79
C VAL A 178 18.13 13.19 -1.40
N PRO A 179 18.92 14.08 -2.03
CA PRO A 179 19.04 15.48 -1.64
C PRO A 179 17.84 16.32 -2.12
N LEU A 180 16.61 15.88 -1.81
CA LEU A 180 15.37 16.48 -2.30
C LEU A 180 15.25 17.97 -1.95
N ASN A 181 15.60 18.35 -0.72
CA ASN A 181 15.51 19.75 -0.29
C ASN A 181 16.48 20.66 -1.03
N THR A 182 17.69 20.17 -1.34
CA THR A 182 18.68 20.91 -2.15
C THR A 182 18.15 21.13 -3.56
N ILE A 183 17.64 20.07 -4.20
CA ILE A 183 17.05 20.15 -5.55
C ILE A 183 15.82 21.07 -5.54
N ALA A 184 15.00 21.03 -4.49
CA ALA A 184 13.84 21.89 -4.34
C ALA A 184 14.22 23.36 -4.20
N TYR A 185 15.22 23.66 -3.38
CA TYR A 185 15.73 25.02 -3.21
C TYR A 185 16.25 25.61 -4.53
N GLU A 186 16.91 24.79 -5.36
CA GLU A 186 17.48 25.23 -6.63
C GLU A 186 16.44 25.41 -7.75
N HIS A 187 15.38 24.59 -7.77
CA HIS A 187 14.54 24.48 -8.97
C HIS A 187 13.02 24.53 -8.75
N LEU A 188 12.49 24.24 -7.56
CA LEU A 188 11.04 24.00 -7.37
C LEU A 188 10.16 25.17 -7.84
N ASN A 189 10.57 26.39 -7.50
CA ASN A 189 9.83 27.62 -7.81
C ASN A 189 10.37 28.39 -9.03
N ASP A 190 11.42 27.89 -9.66
CA ASP A 190 11.99 28.46 -10.89
C ASP A 190 11.54 27.65 -12.11
N ASP A 191 11.78 26.33 -12.08
CA ASP A 191 11.44 25.41 -13.14
C ASP A 191 11.03 24.05 -12.54
N MET A 192 9.72 23.86 -12.40
CA MET A 192 9.10 22.63 -11.87
C MET A 192 9.55 21.40 -12.67
N ILE A 193 9.73 21.53 -13.99
CA ILE A 193 10.12 20.41 -14.86
C ILE A 193 11.58 20.01 -14.58
N ARG A 194 12.48 20.98 -14.35
CA ARG A 194 13.85 20.68 -13.90
C ARG A 194 13.87 20.05 -12.51
N PHE A 195 13.07 20.57 -11.58
CA PHE A 195 12.94 20.00 -10.23
C PHE A 195 12.59 18.50 -10.30
N VAL A 196 11.48 18.15 -10.95
CA VAL A 196 11.05 16.75 -11.06
C VAL A 196 12.02 15.91 -11.89
N GLY A 197 12.62 16.50 -12.93
CA GLY A 197 13.61 15.84 -13.76
C GLY A 197 14.87 15.46 -12.98
N HIS A 198 15.36 16.33 -12.10
CA HIS A 198 16.51 16.08 -11.24
C HIS A 198 16.21 15.01 -10.18
N VAL A 199 15.07 15.09 -9.50
CA VAL A 199 14.65 14.07 -8.53
C VAL A 199 14.52 12.70 -9.21
N ARG A 200 13.83 12.63 -10.36
CA ARG A 200 13.68 11.38 -11.12
C ARG A 200 15.03 10.82 -11.55
N ARG A 201 15.92 11.65 -12.10
CA ARG A 201 17.26 11.22 -12.54
C ARG A 201 18.04 10.62 -11.38
N TYR A 202 17.97 11.23 -10.20
CA TYR A 202 18.63 10.72 -8.99
C TYR A 202 18.09 9.34 -8.60
N LEU A 203 16.76 9.19 -8.53
CA LEU A 203 16.10 7.93 -8.18
C LEU A 203 16.38 6.81 -9.18
N VAL A 204 16.32 7.11 -10.50
CA VAL A 204 16.68 6.16 -11.57
C VAL A 204 18.13 5.71 -11.42
N GLN A 205 19.05 6.67 -11.26
CA GLN A 205 20.47 6.35 -11.17
C GLN A 205 20.80 5.52 -9.92
N LEU A 206 20.13 5.81 -8.79
CA LEU A 206 20.24 5.00 -7.60
C LEU A 206 19.72 3.57 -7.84
N GLN A 207 18.60 3.40 -8.53
CA GLN A 207 18.07 2.07 -8.85
C GLN A 207 19.02 1.29 -9.77
N LEU A 208 19.60 1.95 -10.77
CA LEU A 208 20.62 1.34 -11.64
C LEU A 208 21.83 0.86 -10.82
N LYS A 209 22.33 1.70 -9.90
CA LYS A 209 23.43 1.33 -9.00
C LYS A 209 23.08 0.08 -8.19
N LYS A 210 21.89 0.02 -7.60
CA LYS A 210 21.40 -1.15 -6.84
C LYS A 210 21.36 -2.41 -7.70
N ALA A 211 20.76 -2.32 -8.89
CA ALA A 211 20.63 -3.43 -9.82
C ALA A 211 21.99 -4.06 -10.18
N ILE A 212 23.02 -3.22 -10.39
CA ILE A 212 24.36 -3.68 -10.73
C ILE A 212 24.99 -4.48 -9.59
N PHE A 213 24.90 -4.00 -8.35
CA PHE A 213 25.50 -4.69 -7.21
C PHE A 213 24.75 -5.97 -6.84
N LEU A 214 23.42 -6.00 -6.98
CA LEU A 214 22.65 -7.24 -6.82
C LEU A 214 23.03 -8.27 -7.88
N LYS A 215 23.16 -7.85 -9.15
CA LYS A 215 23.64 -8.71 -10.23
C LYS A 215 25.08 -9.19 -9.99
N LEU A 216 25.94 -8.33 -9.46
CA LEU A 216 27.32 -8.70 -9.09
C LEU A 216 27.29 -9.77 -8.00
N GLN A 217 26.48 -9.60 -6.95
CA GLN A 217 26.35 -10.57 -5.86
C GLN A 217 25.97 -11.97 -6.35
N GLU A 218 25.07 -12.08 -7.33
CA GLU A 218 24.71 -13.37 -7.93
C GLU A 218 25.83 -14.03 -8.74
N LYS A 219 26.72 -13.23 -9.32
CA LYS A 219 27.86 -13.72 -10.11
C LYS A 219 29.06 -14.14 -9.25
N LEU A 220 29.07 -13.79 -7.96
CA LEU A 220 30.16 -14.13 -7.05
C LEU A 220 30.10 -15.63 -6.68
N GLU A 221 31.24 -16.31 -6.76
CA GLU A 221 31.37 -17.72 -6.37
C GLU A 221 31.44 -17.88 -4.85
N SER A 222 30.72 -18.85 -4.28
CA SER A 222 30.81 -19.18 -2.85
C SER A 222 32.26 -19.50 -2.42
N PRO A 223 32.72 -19.07 -1.23
CA PRO A 223 32.00 -18.40 -0.13
C PRO A 223 31.93 -16.86 -0.21
N SER A 224 32.09 -16.27 -1.40
CA SER A 224 32.06 -14.80 -1.56
C SER A 224 30.71 -14.19 -1.18
N GLY A 225 30.73 -12.94 -0.73
CA GLY A 225 29.53 -12.22 -0.30
C GLY A 225 29.66 -10.71 -0.50
N LEU A 226 28.52 -10.03 -0.49
CA LEU A 226 28.43 -8.57 -0.66
C LEU A 226 27.54 -8.01 0.46
N ASP A 227 28.07 -7.02 1.18
CA ASP A 227 27.35 -6.22 2.17
C ASP A 227 27.31 -4.76 1.73
N HIS A 228 26.23 -4.04 2.05
CA HIS A 228 26.02 -2.68 1.59
C HIS A 228 25.13 -1.87 2.53
N ASP A 229 25.30 -0.55 2.51
CA ASP A 229 24.37 0.38 3.15
C ASP A 229 23.08 0.58 2.33
N LEU A 230 22.15 1.40 2.85
CA LEU A 230 20.81 1.58 2.27
C LEU A 230 20.83 2.26 0.88
N ASP A 231 21.82 3.10 0.61
CA ASP A 231 21.98 3.87 -0.62
C ASP A 231 23.17 3.42 -1.48
N PHE A 232 23.79 2.30 -1.12
CA PHE A 232 24.91 1.67 -1.83
C PHE A 232 26.09 2.64 -2.00
N THR A 233 26.30 3.53 -1.04
CA THR A 233 27.45 4.45 -0.97
C THR A 233 28.69 3.73 -0.47
N LYS A 234 28.53 2.80 0.47
CA LYS A 234 29.59 1.92 0.95
C LYS A 234 29.21 0.47 0.72
N ILE A 235 30.09 -0.27 0.05
CA ILE A 235 29.88 -1.67 -0.31
C ILE A 235 31.12 -2.46 0.07
N SER A 236 30.96 -3.53 0.84
CA SER A 236 32.03 -4.47 1.14
C SER A 236 31.81 -5.76 0.37
N VAL A 237 32.82 -6.21 -0.36
CA VAL A 237 32.82 -7.45 -1.11
C VAL A 237 33.89 -8.37 -0.55
N ASN A 238 33.48 -9.47 0.05
CA ASN A 238 34.39 -10.56 0.41
C ASN A 238 34.47 -11.52 -0.78
N VAL A 239 35.69 -11.81 -1.24
CA VAL A 239 35.93 -12.79 -2.29
C VAL A 239 36.67 -14.01 -1.72
N LYS A 240 35.98 -15.15 -1.73
CA LYS A 240 36.48 -16.48 -1.34
C LYS A 240 37.21 -16.51 0.02
N ASP A 241 36.88 -15.63 0.95
CA ASP A 241 37.56 -15.44 2.26
C ASP A 241 39.06 -15.11 2.16
N LYS A 242 39.55 -14.73 0.97
CA LYS A 242 40.96 -14.37 0.73
C LYS A 242 41.19 -12.87 0.80
N LEU A 243 40.21 -12.11 0.34
CA LEU A 243 40.29 -10.66 0.22
C LEU A 243 38.94 -10.00 0.52
N GLU A 244 39.00 -8.82 1.10
CA GLU A 244 37.86 -7.94 1.33
C GLU A 244 38.09 -6.62 0.57
N ILE A 245 37.13 -6.23 -0.26
CA ILE A 245 37.18 -4.99 -1.05
C ILE A 245 36.08 -4.07 -0.56
N VAL A 246 36.46 -2.89 -0.09
CA VAL A 246 35.52 -1.84 0.27
C VAL A 246 35.48 -0.80 -0.84
N LEU A 247 34.31 -0.65 -1.46
CA LEU A 247 34.03 0.35 -2.48
C LEU A 247 33.27 1.51 -1.86
N ILE A 248 33.76 2.73 -2.10
CA ILE A 248 33.07 3.97 -1.81
C ILE A 248 32.57 4.57 -3.13
N CYS A 249 31.27 4.74 -3.22
CA CYS A 249 30.54 5.01 -4.44
C CYS A 249 29.84 6.36 -4.35
N ASP A 250 29.94 7.16 -5.41
CA ASP A 250 28.99 8.26 -5.61
C ASP A 250 27.74 7.72 -6.34
N LEU A 251 26.97 8.61 -6.96
CA LEU A 251 25.77 8.22 -7.70
C LEU A 251 26.09 7.55 -9.05
N TYR A 252 27.26 7.81 -9.64
CA TYR A 252 27.61 7.43 -11.00
C TYR A 252 28.79 6.46 -11.11
N ARG A 253 29.66 6.41 -10.11
CA ARG A 253 30.91 5.65 -10.16
C ARG A 253 31.45 5.28 -8.78
N VAL A 254 32.42 4.38 -8.79
CA VAL A 254 33.30 4.13 -7.65
C VAL A 254 34.26 5.31 -7.50
N THR A 255 34.20 6.02 -6.38
CA THR A 255 35.11 7.13 -6.07
C THR A 255 36.42 6.64 -5.47
N LYS A 256 36.36 5.56 -4.69
CA LYS A 256 37.52 4.97 -4.03
C LYS A 256 37.29 3.49 -3.80
N ALA A 257 38.33 2.69 -4.01
CA ALA A 257 38.39 1.30 -3.60
C ALA A 257 39.50 1.13 -2.53
N MET A 258 39.26 0.24 -1.58
CA MET A 258 40.24 -0.16 -0.56
C MET A 258 40.26 -1.68 -0.50
N VAL A 259 41.44 -2.28 -0.43
CA VAL A 259 41.60 -3.74 -0.35
C VAL A 259 42.24 -4.11 0.98
N THR A 260 41.56 -4.96 1.74
CA THR A 260 42.08 -5.59 2.94
C THR A 260 42.28 -7.07 2.68
N TYR A 261 43.36 -7.64 3.20
CA TYR A 261 43.71 -9.02 2.94
C TYR A 261 43.57 -9.90 4.16
N VAL A 262 43.20 -11.14 3.89
CA VAL A 262 43.37 -12.24 4.84
C VAL A 262 44.64 -13.04 4.49
N ASP A 263 45.02 -13.10 3.20
CA ASP A 263 46.16 -13.89 2.71
C ASP A 263 47.39 -13.03 2.30
N PRO A 264 48.58 -13.25 2.90
CA PRO A 264 49.82 -12.54 2.56
C PRO A 264 50.28 -12.67 1.10
N GLU A 265 49.94 -13.77 0.40
CA GLU A 265 50.41 -14.01 -0.97
C GLU A 265 49.81 -13.03 -2.00
N VAL A 266 48.63 -12.48 -1.71
CA VAL A 266 47.89 -11.55 -2.59
C VAL A 266 48.26 -10.08 -2.32
N SER A 267 49.13 -9.82 -1.34
CA SER A 267 49.49 -8.47 -0.84
C SER A 267 50.10 -7.54 -1.91
N SER A 268 50.79 -8.11 -2.90
CA SER A 268 51.44 -7.33 -3.96
C SER A 268 50.47 -6.70 -4.97
N ALA A 269 49.24 -7.23 -5.08
CA ALA A 269 48.27 -6.84 -6.11
C ALA A 269 47.18 -5.83 -5.65
N SER A 270 47.12 -5.46 -4.36
CA SER A 270 46.13 -4.48 -3.81
C SER A 270 46.23 -3.17 -4.53
N LYS A 271 47.48 -2.70 -4.63
CA LYS A 271 47.93 -1.52 -5.36
C LYS A 271 47.14 -1.36 -6.66
N GLN A 272 47.15 -2.46 -7.40
CA GLN A 272 46.61 -2.57 -8.73
C GLN A 272 45.09 -2.69 -8.71
N ILE A 273 44.50 -3.52 -7.84
CA ILE A 273 43.05 -3.64 -7.70
C ILE A 273 42.43 -2.28 -7.31
N GLU A 274 42.98 -1.59 -6.30
CA GLU A 274 42.48 -0.30 -5.84
C GLU A 274 42.48 0.74 -6.97
N LEU A 275 43.56 0.78 -7.76
CA LEU A 275 43.70 1.69 -8.88
C LEU A 275 42.72 1.36 -10.02
N LEU A 276 42.57 0.08 -10.36
CA LEU A 276 41.71 -0.37 -11.46
C LEU A 276 40.22 -0.20 -11.14
N LEU A 277 39.83 -0.37 -9.87
CA LEU A 277 38.44 -0.22 -9.44
C LEU A 277 38.07 1.25 -9.17
N SER A 278 39.01 2.08 -8.74
CA SER A 278 38.75 3.50 -8.50
C SER A 278 38.47 4.25 -9.80
N GLY A 279 37.36 4.99 -9.83
CA GLY A 279 36.93 5.75 -11.00
C GLY A 279 36.05 4.98 -11.99
N LEU A 280 35.81 3.68 -11.77
CA LEU A 280 34.93 2.89 -12.64
C LEU A 280 33.49 3.39 -12.59
N SER A 281 32.93 3.64 -13.78
CA SER A 281 31.51 3.93 -13.97
C SER A 281 30.67 2.67 -13.74
N PHE A 282 29.44 2.86 -13.27
CA PHE A 282 28.50 1.78 -13.02
C PHE A 282 28.05 1.03 -14.28
N ASN A 283 28.13 1.62 -15.48
CA ASN A 283 27.62 0.99 -16.70
C ASN A 283 28.20 -0.41 -17.00
N ASP A 284 29.48 -0.64 -16.68
CA ASP A 284 30.18 -1.92 -16.93
C ASP A 284 30.88 -2.44 -15.68
N LEU A 285 30.44 -2.00 -14.49
CA LEU A 285 31.17 -2.29 -13.25
C LEU A 285 31.18 -3.79 -12.96
N ASP A 286 30.08 -4.51 -13.21
CA ASP A 286 29.98 -5.93 -12.89
C ASP A 286 30.96 -6.78 -13.72
N GLU A 287 31.11 -6.49 -15.00
CA GLU A 287 32.05 -7.21 -15.88
C GLU A 287 33.50 -6.86 -15.55
N LYS A 288 33.83 -5.57 -15.47
CA LYS A 288 35.20 -5.10 -15.17
C LYS A 288 35.65 -5.52 -13.77
N PHE A 289 34.75 -5.53 -12.80
CA PHE A 289 35.06 -6.02 -11.46
C PHE A 289 35.51 -7.47 -11.51
N LEU A 290 34.74 -8.35 -12.15
CA LEU A 290 35.08 -9.77 -12.24
C LEU A 290 36.37 -10.02 -13.03
N GLU A 291 36.62 -9.26 -14.10
CA GLU A 291 37.89 -9.30 -14.84
C GLU A 291 39.09 -8.93 -13.95
N VAL A 292 38.97 -7.86 -13.16
CA VAL A 292 40.02 -7.42 -12.23
C VAL A 292 40.29 -8.49 -11.18
N ILE A 293 39.24 -9.08 -10.60
CA ILE A 293 39.39 -10.15 -9.59
C ILE A 293 40.02 -11.39 -10.20
N ALA A 294 39.57 -11.86 -11.36
CA ALA A 294 40.10 -13.04 -12.03
C ALA A 294 41.55 -12.88 -12.50
N SER A 295 42.02 -11.64 -12.71
CA SER A 295 43.41 -11.37 -13.06
C SER A 295 44.39 -11.46 -11.88
N VAL A 296 43.87 -11.48 -10.65
CA VAL A 296 44.67 -11.41 -9.42
C VAL A 296 44.51 -12.64 -8.51
N VAL A 297 43.34 -13.29 -8.52
CA VAL A 297 42.97 -14.44 -7.67
C VAL A 297 42.93 -15.72 -8.48
#